data_AF-A0A2M7J860-F1
#
_entry.id   AF-A0A2M7J860-F1
#
_cell.length_a   1.000
_cell.length_b   1.000
_cell.length_c   1.000
_cell.angle_alpha   90.00
_cell.angle_beta   90.00
_cell.angle_gamma   90.00
#
_symmetry.space_group_name_H-M   'P 1'
#
loop_
_entity.id
_entity.type
_entity.pdbx_description
1 polymer ?
#
loop_
_entity_poly.entity_id
_entity_poly.type
_entity_poly.pdbx_seq_one_letter_code
_entity_poly.pdbx_strand_id
1 'polypeptide(L)' 'MLKEIKDWSEYLSIPEEDVALKQIRDCTNTGYPAGNESFVMRLEGLAERILMPKSRGRPRKSK' A
#
# COMPACT_ATOMS: atom_id res chain seq x y z
N MET A 1 7.07 -29.08 3.57
CA MET A 1 7.67 -28.90 4.92
C MET A 1 7.95 -27.43 5.12
N LEU A 2 7.47 -26.85 6.22
CA LEU A 2 7.83 -25.47 6.61
C LEU A 2 9.16 -25.53 7.35
N LYS A 3 10.14 -24.73 6.93
CA LYS A 3 11.43 -24.61 7.62
C LYS A 3 11.23 -23.78 8.89
N GLU A 4 11.64 -24.31 10.02
CA GLU A 4 11.61 -23.59 11.30
C GLU A 4 12.76 -22.57 11.36
N ILE A 5 12.43 -21.33 11.72
CA ILE A 5 13.40 -20.25 11.85
C ILE A 5 14.02 -20.37 13.24
N LYS A 6 15.35 -20.57 13.29
CA LYS A 6 16.10 -20.78 14.54
C LYS A 6 16.36 -19.48 15.31
N ASP A 7 16.47 -18.36 14.60
CA ASP A 7 16.71 -17.04 15.18
C ASP A 7 15.83 -16.00 14.46
N TRP A 8 14.82 -15.51 15.16
CA TRP A 8 13.92 -14.48 14.65
C TRP A 8 14.54 -13.08 14.68
N SER A 9 15.47 -12.83 15.60
CA SER A 9 16.13 -11.53 15.71
C SER A 9 17.02 -11.30 14.49
N GLU A 10 17.82 -12.29 14.11
CA GLU A 10 18.62 -12.25 12.89
C GLU A 10 17.72 -12.11 11.65
N TYR A 11 16.66 -12.92 11.56
CA TYR A 11 15.73 -12.88 10.44
C TYR A 11 15.06 -11.51 10.25
N LEU A 12 14.66 -10.84 11.33
CA LEU A 12 14.04 -9.52 11.31
C LEU A 12 15.06 -8.37 11.25
N SER A 13 16.35 -8.63 11.46
CA SER A 13 17.40 -7.61 11.39
C SER A 13 17.71 -7.17 9.96
N ILE A 14 17.19 -7.89 8.96
CA ILE A 14 17.36 -7.56 7.54
C ILE A 14 16.74 -6.17 7.31
N PRO A 15 17.55 -5.18 6.87
CA PRO A 15 17.02 -3.86 6.58
C PRO A 15 15.99 -3.95 5.46
N GLU A 16 14.77 -3.51 5.77
CA GLU A 16 13.73 -3.38 4.76
C GLU A 16 14.09 -2.28 3.77
N GLU A 17 13.58 -2.40 2.55
CA GLU A 17 13.75 -1.35 1.54
C GLU A 17 13.00 -0.10 2.00
N ASP A 18 13.74 0.99 2.27
CA ASP A 18 13.21 2.24 2.81
C ASP A 18 12.01 2.78 2.01
N VAL A 19 12.00 2.53 0.69
CA VAL A 19 10.92 2.91 -0.22
C VAL A 19 9.62 2.16 0.11
N ALA A 20 9.68 0.86 0.36
CA ALA A 20 8.53 0.04 0.69
C ALA A 20 7.95 0.44 2.06
N LEU A 21 8.83 0.63 3.06
CA LEU A 21 8.42 1.12 4.39
C LEU A 21 7.72 2.47 4.33
N LYS A 22 8.29 3.41 3.56
CA LYS A 22 7.68 4.72 3.37
C LYS A 22 6.30 4.60 2.72
N GLN A 23 6.17 3.80 1.66
CA GLN A 23 4.89 3.59 0.99
C GLN A 23 3.85 3.01 1.95
N ILE A 24 4.20 2.00 2.76
CA ILE A 24 3.30 1.41 3.76
C ILE A 24 2.84 2.48 4.76
N ARG A 25 3.76 3.28 5.30
CA ARG A 25 3.43 4.37 6.25
C ARG A 25 2.50 5.42 5.63
N ASP A 26 2.79 5.87 4.41
CA ASP A 26 1.98 6.87 3.72
C ASP A 26 0.55 6.35 3.44
N CYS A 27 0.45 5.11 2.96
CA CYS A 27 -0.82 4.44 2.68
C CYS A 27 -1.64 4.18 3.94
N THR A 28 -1.02 3.70 5.03
CA THR A 28 -1.70 3.45 6.31
C THR A 28 -2.18 4.74 6.99
N ASN A 29 -1.44 5.85 6.84
CA ASN A 29 -1.85 7.15 7.35
C ASN A 29 -3.05 7.74 6.57
N THR A 30 -3.10 7.54 5.26
CA THR A 30 -4.14 8.10 4.38
C THR A 30 -5.35 7.18 4.17
N GLY A 31 -5.22 5.89 4.52
CA GLY A 31 -6.20 4.85 4.25
C GLY A 31 -6.17 4.31 2.82
N TYR A 32 -5.17 4.67 2.02
CA TYR A 32 -5.01 4.16 0.65
C TYR A 32 -4.37 2.76 0.64
N PRO A 33 -4.64 1.93 -0.39
CA PRO A 33 -4.01 0.61 -0.50
C PRO A 33 -2.49 0.70 -0.71
N ALA A 34 -1.71 -0.08 0.05
CA ALA A 34 -0.25 -0.13 -0.02
C ALA A 34 0.30 -1.09 -1.12
N GLY A 35 -0.44 -1.26 -2.21
CA GLY A 35 -0.09 -2.19 -3.29
C GLY A 35 0.29 -1.51 -4.59
N ASN A 36 0.84 -2.29 -5.53
CA ASN A 36 1.02 -1.85 -6.91
C ASN A 36 -0.34 -1.77 -7.65
N GLU A 37 -0.35 -1.20 -8.84
CA GLU A 37 -1.58 -0.96 -9.61
C GLU A 37 -2.39 -2.25 -9.86
N SER A 38 -1.73 -3.36 -10.21
CA SER A 38 -2.41 -4.63 -10.46
C SER A 38 -3.04 -5.23 -9.19
N PHE A 39 -2.38 -5.09 -8.04
CA PHE A 39 -2.95 -5.47 -6.75
C PHE A 39 -4.19 -4.64 -6.43
N VAL A 40 -4.12 -3.32 -6.64
CA VAL A 40 -5.23 -2.41 -6.38
C VAL A 40 -6.41 -2.70 -7.30
N MET A 41 -6.19 -2.88 -8.60
CA MET A 41 -7.25 -3.26 -9.56
C MET A 41 -7.97 -4.55 -9.15
N ARG A 42 -7.20 -5.56 -8.72
CA ARG A 42 -7.78 -6.82 -8.22
C ARG A 42 -8.60 -6.59 -6.96
N LEU A 43 -8.10 -5.78 -6.03
CA LEU A 43 -8.78 -5.47 -4.77
C LEU A 43 -10.08 -4.68 -4.99
N GLU A 44 -10.06 -3.71 -5.90
CA GLU A 44 -11.23 -2.94 -6.31
C GLU A 44 -12.29 -3.83 -6.98
N GLY A 45 -11.86 -4.78 -7.82
CA GLY A 45 -12.74 -5.77 -8.44
C GLY A 45 -13.42 -6.68 -7.42
N LEU A 46 -12.69 -7.13 -6.39
CA LEU A 46 -13.25 -7.95 -5.31
C LEU A 46 -14.19 -7.16 -4.39
N ALA A 47 -13.89 -5.88 -4.17
CA ALA A 47 -14.67 -5.03 -3.27
C ALA A 47 -15.83 -4.29 -3.98
N GLU A 48 -15.95 -4.45 -5.29
CA GLU A 48 -16.92 -3.75 -6.16
C GLU A 48 -16.95 -2.22 -5.93
N ARG A 49 -15.81 -1.64 -5.59
CA ARG A 49 -15.66 -0.22 -5.27
C ARG A 49 -14.30 0.31 -5.68
N ILE A 50 -14.25 1.60 -6.02
CA ILE A 50 -13.01 2.32 -6.26
C ILE A 50 -12.41 2.71 -4.91
N LEU A 51 -11.18 2.26 -4.66
CA LEU A 51 -10.40 2.52 -3.45
C LEU A 51 -9.41 3.66 -3.65
N MET A 52 -8.96 3.87 -4.89
CA MET A 52 -8.05 4.96 -5.21
C MET A 52 -8.78 6.32 -5.27
N PRO A 53 -8.10 7.41 -4.89
CA PRO A 53 -8.67 8.74 -4.99
C PRO A 53 -8.94 9.09 -6.45
N LYS A 54 -10.15 9.57 -6.72
CA LYS A 54 -10.50 10.14 -8.04
C LYS A 54 -9.82 11.49 -8.21
N SER A 55 -9.63 11.89 -9.47
CA SER A 55 -9.14 13.23 -9.78
C SER A 55 -10.03 14.30 -9.12
N ARG A 56 -9.42 15.40 -8.67
CA ARG A 56 -10.09 16.51 -7.95
C ARG A 56 -11.20 17.21 -8.76
N GLY A 57 -11.41 16.83 -10.02
CA GLY A 57 -12.33 17.48 -10.94
C GLY A 57 -11.82 18.85 -11.41
N ARG A 58 -12.68 19.56 -12.15
CA ARG A 58 -12.36 20.90 -12.67
C ARG A 58 -12.24 21.91 -11.53
N PRO A 59 -11.17 22.73 -11.46
CA PRO A 59 -11.07 23.82 -10.51
C PRO A 59 -12.28 24.77 -10.61
N ARG A 60 -12.75 25.30 -9.47
CA ARG A 60 -13.79 26.33 -9.45
C ARG A 60 -13.28 27.58 -10.18
N LYS A 61 -14.12 28.19 -11.03
CA LYS A 61 -13.84 29.52 -11.58
C LYS A 61 -13.72 30.49 -10.39
N SER A 62 -12.68 31.33 -10.38
CA SER A 62 -12.62 32.46 -9.46
C SER A 62 -13.86 33.34 -9.66
N LYS A 63 -14.40 33.90 -8.57
CA LYS A 63 -15.43 34.95 -8.68
C LYS A 63 -14.85 36.19 -9.34
#